data_AF-A0A636GJF5-F1
#
_entry.id   AF-A0A636GJF5-F1
#
_cell.length_a   1.000
_cell.length_b   1.000
_cell.length_c   1.000
_cell.angle_alpha   90.00
_cell.angle_beta   90.00
_cell.angle_gamma   90.00
#
_symmetry.space_group_name_H-M   'P 1'
#
loop_
_entity.id
_entity.type
_entity.pdbx_description
1 polymer ?
#
loop_
_entity_poly.entity_id
_entity_poly.type
_entity_poly.pdbx_seq_one_letter_code
_entity_poly.pdbx_strand_id
1 'polypeptide(L)'
;MASETTNIQTIITSTQGLLKDSDGYNFTSAAKMTGALIQQGGVSRSMTIRGDVQAGTATLWNTWGGAVTLTPLNTAGFNNGFTLTYEKVPQAACVQIATRLSKSGVVDGITINATAHADGKVTTEQAGAQCTKDSGRTGTNKLIFTVNN
;
A
#
# COMPACT_ATOMS: atom_id res chain seq x y z
N MET A 1 -15.70 7.25 1.14
CA MET A 1 -14.39 7.17 0.45
C MET A 1 -13.20 7.67 1.29
N ALA A 2 -13.39 8.30 2.46
CA ALA A 2 -12.28 8.64 3.37
C ALA A 2 -11.59 7.42 4.00
N SER A 3 -12.28 6.27 4.04
CA SER A 3 -11.83 5.05 4.70
C SER A 3 -10.54 4.46 4.11
N GLU A 4 -10.31 4.58 2.79
CA GLU A 4 -9.17 3.87 2.19
C GLU A 4 -7.83 4.55 2.45
N THR A 5 -7.79 5.88 2.54
CA THR A 5 -6.59 6.59 2.99
C THR A 5 -6.23 6.21 4.43
N THR A 6 -7.23 6.11 5.31
CA THR A 6 -7.02 5.64 6.69
C THR A 6 -6.55 4.18 6.71
N ASN A 7 -7.14 3.30 5.90
CA ASN A 7 -6.70 1.91 5.77
C ASN A 7 -5.23 1.83 5.35
N ILE A 8 -4.82 2.62 4.35
CA ILE A 8 -3.42 2.71 3.91
C ILE A 8 -2.51 3.17 5.05
N GLN A 9 -2.87 4.23 5.77
CA GLN A 9 -2.09 4.74 6.90
C GLN A 9 -1.97 3.72 8.04
N THR A 10 -3.06 3.00 8.37
CA THR A 10 -3.03 1.92 9.35
C THR A 10 -2.09 0.80 8.91
N ILE A 11 -2.18 0.35 7.66
CA ILE A 11 -1.28 -0.68 7.13
C ILE A 11 0.18 -0.23 7.23
N ILE A 12 0.49 1.00 6.80
CA ILE A 12 1.86 1.55 6.84
C ILE A 12 2.40 1.55 8.28
N THR A 13 1.65 2.13 9.21
CA THR A 13 2.08 2.25 10.61
C THR A 13 2.20 0.90 11.31
N SER A 14 1.25 -0.02 11.08
CA SER A 14 1.34 -1.39 11.59
C SER A 14 2.49 -2.17 10.98
N THR A 15 2.77 -1.98 9.69
CA THR A 15 3.92 -2.60 9.02
C THR A 15 5.22 -2.07 9.61
N GLN A 16 5.37 -0.76 9.78
CA GLN A 16 6.54 -0.18 10.46
C GLN A 16 6.71 -0.75 11.88
N GLY A 17 5.62 -0.99 12.62
CA GLY A 17 5.65 -1.68 13.90
C GLY A 17 6.17 -3.13 13.81
N LEU A 18 5.71 -3.89 12.81
CA LEU A 18 6.15 -5.25 12.53
C LEU A 18 7.63 -5.32 12.10
N LEU A 19 8.15 -4.29 11.43
CA LEU A 19 9.53 -4.25 10.94
C LEU A 19 10.56 -3.73 11.96
N LYS A 20 10.14 -3.32 13.16
CA LYS A 20 11.01 -2.72 14.19
C LYS A 20 11.87 -3.70 14.99
N ASP A 21 11.90 -4.98 14.61
CA ASP A 21 12.81 -5.95 15.26
C ASP A 21 14.28 -5.59 15.02
N SER A 22 15.10 -5.78 16.06
CA SER A 22 16.49 -5.28 16.18
C SER A 22 17.45 -5.72 15.06
N ASP A 23 17.11 -6.76 14.30
CA ASP A 23 17.94 -7.36 13.25
C ASP A 23 17.39 -7.11 11.83
N GLY A 24 16.42 -6.21 11.68
CA GLY A 24 15.64 -6.04 10.44
C GLY A 24 14.58 -7.14 10.28
N TYR A 25 13.99 -7.25 9.09
CA TYR A 25 12.97 -8.27 8.82
C TYR A 25 13.43 -9.38 7.85
N ASN A 26 12.96 -10.60 8.08
CA ASN A 26 13.28 -11.80 7.29
C ASN A 26 12.20 -12.21 6.26
N PHE A 27 11.26 -11.30 5.94
CA PHE A 27 10.28 -11.55 4.90
C PHE A 27 10.94 -11.69 3.53
N THR A 28 10.85 -12.88 2.95
CA THR A 28 11.38 -13.19 1.62
C THR A 28 10.34 -13.03 0.50
N SER A 29 9.08 -12.77 0.85
CA SER A 29 8.01 -12.63 -0.15
C SER A 29 6.86 -11.74 0.34
N ALA A 30 6.17 -11.15 -0.63
CA ALA A 30 5.00 -10.32 -0.37
C ALA A 30 3.85 -11.08 0.32
N ALA A 31 3.68 -12.37 -0.02
CA ALA A 31 2.65 -13.22 0.57
C ALA A 31 2.89 -13.43 2.08
N LYS A 32 4.13 -13.71 2.48
CA LYS A 32 4.47 -13.90 3.89
C LYS A 32 4.37 -12.61 4.68
N MET A 33 4.82 -11.49 4.12
CA MET A 33 4.72 -10.18 4.78
C MET A 33 3.27 -9.73 4.95
N THR A 34 2.46 -9.84 3.89
CA THR A 34 1.04 -9.48 3.93
C THR A 34 0.28 -10.40 4.88
N GLY A 35 0.52 -11.72 4.82
CA GLY A 35 -0.12 -12.70 5.70
C GLY A 35 0.22 -12.49 7.17
N ALA A 36 1.48 -12.19 7.50
CA ALA A 36 1.91 -11.89 8.86
C ALA A 36 1.26 -10.62 9.42
N LEU A 37 1.18 -9.54 8.61
CA LEU A 37 0.49 -8.32 9.02
C LEU A 37 -0.99 -8.59 9.36
N ILE A 38 -1.68 -9.37 8.52
CA ILE A 38 -3.08 -9.75 8.75
C ILE A 38 -3.20 -10.57 10.03
N GLN A 39 -2.31 -11.55 10.22
CA GLN A 39 -2.30 -12.42 11.40
C GLN A 39 -2.12 -11.64 12.71
N GLN A 40 -1.33 -10.57 12.68
CA GLN A 40 -1.12 -9.67 13.83
C GLN A 40 -2.23 -8.61 13.99
N GLY A 41 -3.23 -8.59 13.11
CA GLY A 41 -4.32 -7.60 13.16
C GLY A 41 -3.90 -6.20 12.72
N GLY A 42 -2.80 -6.05 11.98
CA GLY A 42 -2.29 -4.77 11.48
C GLY A 42 -3.07 -4.20 10.28
N VAL A 43 -4.26 -4.72 10.01
CA VAL A 43 -5.15 -4.30 8.92
C VAL A 43 -6.51 -3.89 9.49
N SER A 44 -7.14 -2.90 8.85
CA SER A 44 -8.46 -2.44 9.25
C SER A 44 -9.54 -3.50 9.02
N ARG A 45 -10.47 -3.65 9.97
CA ARG A 45 -11.62 -4.57 9.87
C ARG A 45 -12.56 -4.27 8.69
N SER A 46 -12.48 -3.07 8.13
CA SER A 46 -13.27 -2.67 6.96
C SER A 46 -12.74 -3.28 5.65
N MET A 47 -11.53 -3.84 5.67
CA MET A 47 -10.92 -4.46 4.49
C MET A 47 -11.37 -5.90 4.32
N THR A 48 -11.33 -6.38 3.09
CA THR A 48 -11.69 -7.77 2.78
C THR A 48 -10.45 -8.66 2.92
N ILE A 49 -10.51 -9.60 3.86
CA ILE A 49 -9.50 -10.63 4.08
C ILE A 49 -9.99 -11.94 3.46
N ARG A 50 -9.12 -12.64 2.72
CA ARG A 50 -9.43 -13.96 2.15
C ARG A 50 -8.32 -14.96 2.43
N GLY A 51 -8.67 -16.22 2.68
CA GLY A 51 -7.71 -17.28 2.99
C GLY A 51 -7.56 -17.52 4.50
N ASP A 52 -6.52 -18.24 4.89
CA ASP A 52 -6.29 -18.65 6.27
C ASP A 52 -5.38 -17.64 7.00
N VAL A 53 -5.99 -16.92 7.96
CA VAL A 53 -5.32 -15.94 8.81
C VAL A 53 -4.37 -16.63 9.80
N GLN A 54 -4.75 -17.78 10.35
CA GLN A 54 -3.94 -18.49 11.35
C GLN A 54 -2.71 -19.15 10.73
N ALA A 55 -2.81 -19.56 9.46
CA ALA A 55 -1.68 -20.09 8.70
C ALA A 55 -0.75 -18.99 8.11
N GLY A 56 -1.07 -17.69 8.29
CA GLY A 56 -0.29 -16.59 7.73
C GLY A 56 -0.26 -16.56 6.20
N THR A 57 -1.32 -17.06 5.55
CA THR A 57 -1.46 -17.11 4.08
C THR A 57 -2.63 -16.27 3.57
N ALA A 58 -3.28 -15.53 4.46
CA ALA A 58 -4.36 -14.64 4.11
C ALA A 58 -3.89 -13.53 3.14
N THR A 59 -4.80 -13.12 2.27
CA THR A 59 -4.64 -12.06 1.28
C THR A 59 -5.57 -10.91 1.61
N LEU A 60 -5.15 -9.70 1.25
CA LEU A 60 -5.89 -8.47 1.53
C LEU A 60 -6.44 -7.86 0.24
N TRP A 61 -7.64 -7.30 0.33
CA TRP A 61 -8.33 -6.70 -0.80
C TRP A 61 -8.93 -5.35 -0.39
N ASN A 62 -8.79 -4.37 -1.27
CA ASN A 62 -9.39 -3.04 -1.12
C ASN A 62 -10.91 -3.08 -1.41
N THR A 63 -11.59 -1.96 -1.13
CA THR A 63 -13.04 -1.86 -1.35
C THR A 63 -13.50 -2.04 -2.80
N TRP A 64 -12.57 -2.02 -3.78
CA TRP A 64 -12.86 -2.16 -5.21
C TRP A 64 -12.51 -3.56 -5.75
N GLY A 65 -12.15 -4.50 -4.87
CA GLY A 65 -11.77 -5.86 -5.26
C GLY A 65 -10.41 -5.93 -5.97
N GLY A 66 -9.56 -4.94 -5.76
CA GLY A 66 -8.14 -5.00 -6.09
C GLY A 66 -7.34 -5.57 -4.93
N ALA A 67 -6.30 -6.33 -5.25
CA ALA A 67 -5.38 -6.86 -4.26
C ALA A 67 -4.62 -5.72 -3.56
N VAL A 68 -4.36 -5.92 -2.27
CA VAL A 68 -3.48 -5.09 -1.47
C VAL A 68 -2.33 -5.95 -0.98
N THR A 69 -1.10 -5.60 -1.38
CA THR A 69 0.08 -6.42 -1.11
C THR A 69 1.21 -5.58 -0.56
N LEU A 70 1.84 -6.08 0.51
CA LEU A 70 3.10 -5.57 1.03
C LEU A 70 4.26 -6.35 0.46
N THR A 71 5.22 -5.66 -0.14
CA THR A 71 6.44 -6.27 -0.66
C THR A 71 7.64 -5.74 0.13
N PRO A 72 8.49 -6.62 0.67
CA PRO A 72 9.72 -6.20 1.32
C PRO A 72 10.62 -5.45 0.34
N LEU A 73 11.21 -4.34 0.78
CA LEU A 73 12.22 -3.59 0.05
C LEU A 73 13.53 -3.55 0.86
N ASN A 74 14.61 -4.01 0.25
CA ASN A 74 15.95 -3.81 0.78
C ASN A 74 16.40 -2.38 0.43
N THR A 75 16.58 -1.55 1.45
CA THR A 75 17.10 -0.19 1.28
C THR A 75 18.50 -0.12 1.89
N ALA A 76 19.48 0.25 1.07
CA ALA A 76 20.89 0.41 1.49
C ALA A 76 21.53 -0.83 2.14
N GLY A 77 21.16 -2.04 1.71
CA GLY A 77 21.76 -3.29 2.20
C GLY A 77 21.10 -3.86 3.45
N PHE A 78 20.12 -3.15 4.04
CA PHE A 78 19.31 -3.62 5.16
C PHE A 78 17.84 -3.83 4.75
N ASN A 79 17.19 -4.83 5.33
CA ASN A 79 15.76 -5.06 5.16
C ASN A 79 14.99 -4.15 6.12
N ASN A 80 14.82 -2.89 5.73
CA ASN A 80 14.18 -1.85 6.53
C ASN A 80 13.02 -1.16 5.78
N GLY A 81 12.98 -1.21 4.45
CA GLY A 81 11.90 -0.61 3.66
C GLY A 81 10.79 -1.59 3.27
N PHE A 82 9.67 -1.07 2.78
CA PHE A 82 8.65 -1.86 2.12
C PHE A 82 7.89 -1.04 1.09
N THR A 83 7.19 -1.75 0.21
CA THR A 83 6.22 -1.14 -0.69
C THR A 83 4.83 -1.68 -0.44
N LEU A 84 3.84 -0.79 -0.41
CA LEU A 84 2.42 -1.12 -0.31
C LEU A 84 1.76 -0.89 -1.67
N THR A 85 1.27 -1.95 -2.29
CA THR A 85 0.62 -1.90 -3.60
C THR A 85 -0.89 -2.01 -3.46
N TYR A 86 -1.63 -1.14 -4.14
CA TYR A 86 -3.08 -1.13 -4.28
C TYR A 86 -3.46 -1.25 -5.75
N GLU A 87 -4.19 -2.30 -6.10
CA GLU A 87 -4.65 -2.56 -7.46
C GLU A 87 -6.09 -2.08 -7.71
N LYS A 88 -6.48 -1.92 -8.97
CA LYS A 88 -7.85 -1.60 -9.40
C LYS A 88 -8.48 -0.37 -8.72
N VAL A 89 -7.67 0.64 -8.43
CA VAL A 89 -8.15 1.88 -7.80
C VAL A 89 -8.90 2.72 -8.86
N PRO A 90 -10.14 3.16 -8.60
CA PRO A 90 -10.86 4.04 -9.51
C PRO A 90 -10.17 5.38 -9.68
N GLN A 91 -10.34 6.03 -10.83
CA GLN A 91 -9.65 7.27 -11.18
C GLN A 91 -9.80 8.35 -10.11
N ALA A 92 -11.03 8.61 -9.64
CA ALA A 92 -11.28 9.63 -8.63
C ALA A 92 -10.61 9.29 -7.28
N ALA A 93 -10.61 8.02 -6.90
CA ALA A 93 -9.95 7.57 -5.68
C ALA A 93 -8.43 7.62 -5.81
N CYS A 94 -7.89 7.33 -6.99
CA CYS A 94 -6.46 7.41 -7.30
C CYS A 94 -5.93 8.83 -7.04
N VAL A 95 -6.61 9.84 -7.58
CA VAL A 95 -6.26 11.25 -7.37
C VAL A 95 -6.33 11.64 -5.89
N GLN A 96 -7.42 11.27 -5.22
CA GLN A 96 -7.59 11.61 -3.81
C GLN A 96 -6.55 10.94 -2.90
N ILE A 97 -6.26 9.66 -3.10
CA ILE A 97 -5.32 8.91 -2.28
C ILE A 97 -3.89 9.45 -2.47
N ALA A 98 -3.44 9.59 -3.73
CA ALA A 98 -2.08 10.03 -4.02
C ALA A 98 -1.80 11.43 -3.45
N THR A 99 -2.71 12.38 -3.67
CA THR A 99 -2.55 13.76 -3.16
C THR A 99 -2.64 13.85 -1.63
N ARG A 100 -3.49 13.04 -0.99
CA ARG A 100 -3.58 13.01 0.49
C ARG A 100 -2.35 12.41 1.12
N LEU A 101 -1.86 11.29 0.59
CA LEU A 101 -0.66 10.65 1.12
C LEU A 101 0.58 11.52 0.90
N SER A 102 0.68 12.16 -0.26
CA SER A 102 1.72 13.15 -0.53
C SER A 102 1.75 14.27 0.52
N LYS A 103 0.59 14.80 0.92
CA LYS A 103 0.49 15.83 1.96
C LYS A 103 0.77 15.31 3.38
N SER A 104 0.52 14.03 3.63
CA SER A 104 0.68 13.45 4.97
C SER A 104 2.13 13.17 5.34
N GLY A 105 3.03 13.01 4.35
CA GLY A 105 4.44 12.71 4.59
C GLY A 105 4.70 11.32 5.21
N VAL A 106 3.71 10.42 5.23
CA VAL A 106 3.83 9.07 5.80
C VAL A 106 4.48 8.05 4.85
N VAL A 107 4.81 8.49 3.63
CA VAL A 107 5.43 7.68 2.57
C VAL A 107 6.60 8.46 1.97
N ASP A 108 7.68 7.74 1.66
CA ASP A 108 8.89 8.31 1.04
C ASP A 108 8.78 8.36 -0.48
N GLY A 109 7.93 7.52 -1.08
CA GLY A 109 7.70 7.49 -2.51
C GLY A 109 6.28 7.12 -2.88
N ILE A 110 5.80 7.67 -4.00
CA ILE A 110 4.47 7.37 -4.56
C ILE A 110 4.63 7.04 -6.03
N THR A 111 4.19 5.86 -6.46
CA THR A 111 4.08 5.49 -7.86
C THR A 111 2.61 5.42 -8.26
N ILE A 112 2.24 6.16 -9.30
CA ILE A 112 0.92 6.09 -9.93
C ILE A 112 1.10 5.40 -11.28
N ASN A 113 0.51 4.21 -11.41
CA ASN A 113 0.65 3.34 -12.58
C ASN A 113 2.14 3.06 -12.88
N ALA A 114 2.70 3.68 -13.92
CA ALA A 114 4.10 3.55 -14.31
C ALA A 114 4.97 4.76 -13.93
N THR A 115 4.39 5.79 -13.31
CA THR A 115 5.10 7.04 -12.99
C THR A 115 5.48 7.08 -11.52
N ALA A 116 6.78 7.05 -11.25
CA ALA A 116 7.34 7.10 -9.90
C ALA A 116 7.67 8.53 -9.48
N HIS A 117 7.18 8.93 -8.30
CA HIS A 117 7.55 10.15 -7.57
C HIS A 117 8.35 9.74 -6.34
N ALA A 118 9.67 9.63 -6.53
CA ALA A 118 10.60 9.17 -5.51
C ALA A 118 10.79 10.15 -4.35
N ASP A 119 10.26 11.38 -4.47
CA ASP A 119 10.24 12.40 -3.43
C ASP A 119 8.96 12.38 -2.59
N GLY A 120 8.04 11.43 -2.86
CA GLY A 120 6.75 11.31 -2.21
C GLY A 120 5.79 12.47 -2.51
N LYS A 121 6.12 13.34 -3.48
CA LYS A 121 5.35 14.54 -3.79
C LYS A 121 4.53 14.35 -5.05
N VAL A 122 3.21 14.51 -4.91
CA VAL A 122 2.26 14.41 -6.01
C VAL A 122 1.25 15.54 -5.89
N THR A 123 1.22 16.44 -6.88
CA THR A 123 0.20 17.48 -6.98
C THR A 123 -1.11 16.93 -7.55
N THR A 124 -2.20 17.69 -7.39
CA THR A 124 -3.50 17.32 -7.96
C THR A 124 -3.45 17.24 -9.48
N GLU A 125 -2.68 18.12 -10.13
CA GLU A 125 -2.49 18.17 -11.57
C GLU A 125 -1.74 16.93 -12.06
N GLN A 126 -0.64 16.55 -11.38
CA GLN A 126 0.11 15.34 -11.69
C GLN A 126 -0.75 14.09 -11.53
N ALA A 127 -1.47 13.98 -10.40
CA ALA A 127 -2.36 12.85 -10.16
C ALA A 127 -3.50 12.80 -11.19
N GLY A 128 -4.08 13.95 -11.54
CA GLY A 128 -5.13 14.04 -12.55
C GLY A 128 -4.69 13.58 -13.94
N ALA A 129 -3.43 13.83 -14.30
CA ALA A 129 -2.84 13.39 -15.56
C ALA A 129 -2.43 11.90 -15.56
N GLN A 130 -1.97 11.39 -14.41
CA GLN A 130 -1.39 10.05 -14.31
C GLN A 130 -2.41 8.96 -13.93
N CYS A 131 -3.47 9.33 -13.22
CA CYS A 131 -4.58 8.42 -12.93
C CYS A 131 -5.44 8.23 -14.18
N THR A 132 -5.48 7.01 -14.70
CA THR A 132 -6.25 6.62 -15.88
C THR A 132 -7.72 6.45 -15.55
N LYS A 133 -8.58 6.72 -16.54
CA LYS A 133 -10.03 6.52 -16.44
C LYS A 133 -10.38 5.06 -16.14
N ASP A 134 -11.54 4.88 -15.51
CA ASP A 134 -12.08 3.55 -15.22
C ASP A 134 -12.48 2.80 -16.49
N SER A 135 -12.42 1.47 -16.44
CA SER A 135 -12.96 0.59 -17.47
C SER A 135 -14.35 0.12 -17.04
N GLY A 136 -15.38 0.83 -17.49
CA GLY A 136 -16.75 0.61 -17.02
C GLY A 136 -16.88 0.99 -15.54
N ARG A 137 -17.16 0.00 -14.68
CA ARG A 137 -17.23 0.18 -13.21
C ARG A 137 -15.96 -0.27 -12.48
N THR A 138 -14.91 -0.65 -13.22
CA THR A 138 -13.68 -1.20 -12.66
C THR A 138 -12.56 -0.16 -12.72
N GLY A 139 -11.96 0.11 -11.56
CA GLY A 139 -10.77 0.94 -11.49
C GLY A 139 -9.59 0.28 -12.21
N THR A 140 -8.79 1.10 -12.87
CA THR A 140 -7.65 0.65 -13.69
C THR A 140 -6.30 1.04 -13.09
N ASN A 141 -6.31 1.82 -12.01
CA ASN A 141 -5.09 2.39 -11.46
C ASN A 141 -4.42 1.45 -10.48
N LYS A 142 -3.09 1.44 -10.57
CA LYS A 142 -2.20 0.83 -9.59
C LYS A 142 -1.50 1.94 -8.82
N LEU A 143 -1.57 1.89 -7.50
CA LEU A 143 -0.82 2.78 -6.62
C LEU A 143 0.22 1.96 -5.85
N ILE A 144 1.45 2.43 -5.82
CA ILE A 144 2.52 1.83 -5.01
C ILE A 144 3.07 2.91 -4.09
N PHE A 145 3.09 2.64 -2.80
CA PHE A 145 3.65 3.53 -1.79
C PHE A 145 4.93 2.92 -1.25
N THR A 146 6.02 3.65 -1.31
CA THR A 146 7.31 3.25 -0.75
C THR A 146 7.48 3.89 0.61
N VAL A 147 7.89 3.08 1.58
CA VAL A 147 8.25 3.53 2.93
C VAL A 147 9.63 2.99 3.24
N ASN A 148 10.55 3.89 3.51
CA ASN A 148 11.88 3.62 4.04
C ASN A 148 11.83 3.79 5.56
N ASN A 149 12.68 3.04 6.27
CA ASN A 149 12.81 3.13 7.72
C ASN A 149 14.22 3.54 8.10
#